data_AF-A0A256W936-F1
#
_entry.id   AF-A0A256W936-F1
#
_cell.length_a   1.000
_cell.length_b   1.000
_cell.length_c   1.000
_cell.angle_alpha   90.00
_cell.angle_beta   90.00
_cell.angle_gamma   90.00
#
_symmetry.space_group_name_H-M   'P 1'
#
loop_
_entity.id
_entity.type
_entity.pdbx_description
1 polymer ?
#
loop_
_entity_poly.entity_id
_entity_poly.type
_entity_poly.pdbx_seq_one_letter_code
_entity_poly.pdbx_strand_id
1 'polypeptide(L)'
;MSQQKKQFLKDTAKIAFDENHRKIIDFNISRYEKAVVNGKKQYINLDLAKDRAARIKRNVVNDLEYYLKEFEMNFSKNGGQIIWAESAADANKAIKNIAKLHNVKNV
;
A
#
# COMPACT_ATOMS: atom_id res chain seq x y z
N MET A 1 8.91 31.78 -16.21
CA MET A 1 9.27 30.54 -15.47
C MET A 1 8.76 30.66 -14.04
N SER A 2 7.80 29.82 -13.62
CA SER A 2 7.25 29.79 -12.24
C SER A 2 8.36 29.62 -11.20
N GLN A 3 8.17 30.21 -10.02
CA GLN A 3 9.09 30.13 -8.89
C GLN A 3 9.32 28.68 -8.43
N GLN A 4 8.28 27.85 -8.44
CA GLN A 4 8.37 26.41 -8.12
C GLN A 4 9.27 25.66 -9.12
N LYS A 5 9.17 25.98 -10.42
CA LYS A 5 10.02 25.38 -11.46
C LYS A 5 11.48 25.76 -11.27
N LYS A 6 11.77 27.03 -10.93
CA LYS A 6 13.14 27.48 -10.64
C LYS A 6 13.72 26.77 -9.41
N GLN A 7 12.92 26.61 -8.35
CA GLN A 7 13.33 25.92 -7.14
C GLN A 7 13.61 24.43 -7.40
N PHE A 8 12.71 23.74 -8.10
CA PHE A 8 12.91 22.34 -8.50
C PHE A 8 14.19 22.13 -9.30
N LEU A 9 14.48 22.98 -10.29
CA LEU A 9 15.70 22.87 -11.10
C LEU A 9 16.97 23.08 -10.26
N LYS A 10 16.93 23.99 -9.28
CA LYS A 10 18.05 24.23 -8.36
C LYS A 10 18.30 23.02 -7.45
N ASP A 11 17.24 22.48 -6.86
CA ASP A 11 17.33 21.35 -5.92
C ASP A 11 17.75 20.06 -6.63
N THR A 12 17.19 19.82 -7.83
CA THR A 12 17.57 18.67 -8.66
C THR A 12 19.01 18.77 -9.15
N ALA A 13 19.51 19.95 -9.55
CA ALA A 13 20.91 20.12 -9.93
C ALA A 13 21.88 19.82 -8.78
N LYS A 14 21.49 20.12 -7.53
CA LYS A 14 22.29 19.81 -6.34
C LYS A 14 22.32 18.31 -6.03
N ILE A 15 21.17 17.64 -6.13
CA ILE A 15 21.01 16.23 -5.75
C ILE A 15 21.47 15.28 -6.87
N ALA A 16 21.25 15.64 -8.14
CA ALA A 16 21.52 14.77 -9.29
C ALA A 16 22.99 14.36 -9.41
N PHE A 17 23.92 15.18 -8.90
CA PHE A 17 25.36 14.91 -8.90
C PHE A 17 25.94 14.59 -7.52
N ASP A 18 25.10 14.44 -6.49
CA ASP A 18 25.55 14.05 -5.16
C ASP A 18 25.88 12.54 -5.13
N GLU A 19 27.17 12.24 -4.97
CA GLU A 19 27.67 10.86 -4.90
C GLU A 19 27.16 10.11 -3.67
N ASN A 20 27.04 10.79 -2.52
CA ASN A 20 26.50 10.17 -1.30
C ASN A 20 25.02 9.84 -1.48
N HIS A 21 24.26 10.75 -2.09
CA HIS A 21 22.86 10.51 -2.41
C HIS A 21 22.69 9.30 -3.35
N ARG A 22 23.50 9.21 -4.41
CA ARG A 22 23.51 8.04 -5.31
C ARG A 22 23.82 6.74 -4.58
N LYS A 23 24.88 6.73 -3.74
CA LYS A 23 25.24 5.55 -2.94
C LYS A 23 24.09 5.07 -2.04
N ILE A 24 23.31 5.98 -1.45
CA ILE A 24 22.14 5.63 -0.64
C ILE A 24 21.04 4.99 -1.50
N ILE A 25 20.75 5.57 -2.66
CA ILE A 25 19.76 5.01 -3.60
C ILE A 25 20.20 3.62 -4.05
N ASP A 26 21.43 3.46 -4.52
CA ASP A 26 21.97 2.20 -5.02
C ASP A 26 21.96 1.12 -3.93
N PHE A 27 22.34 1.49 -2.71
CA PHE A 27 22.27 0.58 -1.57
C PHE A 27 20.83 0.08 -1.34
N ASN A 28 19.85 0.98 -1.30
CA ASN A 28 18.46 0.60 -1.08
C ASN A 28 17.91 -0.26 -2.23
N ILE A 29 18.19 0.12 -3.49
CA ILE A 29 17.82 -0.68 -4.68
C ILE A 29 18.40 -2.09 -4.54
N SER A 30 19.68 -2.23 -4.18
CA SER A 30 20.30 -3.55 -4.00
C SER A 30 19.64 -4.40 -2.92
N ARG A 31 19.08 -3.79 -1.87
CA ARG A 31 18.32 -4.49 -0.81
C ARG A 31 17.00 -5.01 -1.35
N TYR A 32 16.27 -4.19 -2.11
CA TYR A 32 15.03 -4.61 -2.76
C TYR A 32 15.26 -5.72 -3.78
N GLU A 33 16.29 -5.60 -4.64
CA GLU A 33 16.64 -6.63 -5.62
C GLU A 33 16.96 -7.97 -4.95
N LYS A 34 17.78 -7.95 -3.89
CA LYS A 34 18.08 -9.15 -3.09
C LYS A 34 16.82 -9.75 -2.48
N ALA A 35 15.92 -8.93 -1.94
CA ALA A 35 14.66 -9.39 -1.38
C ALA A 35 13.75 -10.03 -2.45
N VAL A 36 13.69 -9.46 -3.66
CA VAL A 36 12.93 -10.03 -4.78
C VAL A 36 13.50 -11.39 -5.19
N VAL A 37 14.83 -11.51 -5.34
CA VAL A 37 15.48 -12.78 -5.68
C VAL A 37 15.20 -13.83 -4.60
N ASN A 38 15.33 -13.46 -3.32
CA ASN A 38 15.04 -14.37 -2.21
C ASN A 38 13.56 -14.76 -2.14
N GLY A 39 12.65 -13.82 -2.41
CA GLY A 39 11.21 -14.08 -2.47
C GLY A 39 10.85 -15.09 -3.56
N LYS A 40 11.47 -14.98 -4.75
CA LYS A 40 11.27 -15.96 -5.84
C LYS A 40 11.71 -17.37 -5.45
N LYS A 41 12.79 -17.50 -4.67
CA LYS A 41 13.31 -18.80 -4.20
C LYS A 41 12.40 -19.50 -3.20
N GLN A 42 11.42 -18.82 -2.60
CA GLN A 42 10.43 -19.45 -1.72
C GLN A 42 9.48 -20.39 -2.48
N TYR A 43 9.44 -20.30 -3.81
CA TYR A 43 8.56 -21.10 -4.65
C TYR A 43 9.36 -22.15 -5.41
N ILE A 44 8.96 -23.42 -5.27
CA ILE A 44 9.47 -24.53 -6.08
C ILE A 44 9.12 -24.30 -7.57
N ASN A 45 7.92 -23.79 -7.84
CA ASN A 45 7.47 -23.40 -9.17
C ASN A 45 6.77 -22.04 -9.10
N LEU A 46 7.48 -20.99 -9.51
CA LEU A 46 7.01 -19.62 -9.44
C LEU A 46 5.85 -19.34 -10.39
N ASP A 47 5.85 -19.92 -11.59
CA ASP A 47 4.82 -19.64 -12.59
C ASP A 47 3.49 -20.29 -12.20
N LEU A 48 3.52 -21.51 -11.68
CA LEU A 48 2.34 -22.14 -11.09
C LEU A 48 1.80 -21.34 -9.90
N ALA A 49 2.66 -20.76 -9.06
CA ALA A 49 2.23 -19.91 -7.95
C ALA A 49 1.50 -18.66 -8.45
N LYS A 50 2.01 -18.01 -9.50
CA LYS A 50 1.35 -16.86 -10.14
C LYS A 50 -0.01 -17.23 -10.73
N ASP A 51 -0.11 -18.37 -11.42
CA ASP A 51 -1.36 -18.83 -12.02
C ASP A 51 -2.43 -19.08 -10.95
N ARG A 52 -2.05 -19.74 -9.86
CA ARG A 52 -2.93 -19.95 -8.71
C ARG A 52 -3.37 -18.64 -8.08
N ALA A 53 -2.45 -17.70 -7.86
CA ALA A 53 -2.78 -16.37 -7.32
C ALA A 53 -3.73 -15.61 -8.25
N ALA A 54 -3.51 -15.66 -9.56
CA ALA A 54 -4.39 -15.04 -10.55
C ALA A 54 -5.79 -15.66 -10.54
N ARG A 55 -5.89 -16.99 -10.41
CA ARG A 55 -7.18 -17.68 -10.27
C ARG A 55 -7.90 -17.28 -8.99
N ILE A 56 -7.21 -17.25 -7.85
CA ILE A 56 -7.80 -16.80 -6.56
C ILE A 56 -8.34 -15.38 -6.72
N LYS A 57 -7.53 -14.46 -7.27
CA LYS A 57 -7.98 -13.08 -7.51
C LYS A 57 -9.25 -13.02 -8.37
N ARG A 58 -9.30 -13.78 -9.47
CA ARG A 58 -10.49 -13.82 -10.33
C ARG A 58 -11.72 -14.34 -9.59
N ASN A 59 -11.59 -15.45 -8.86
CA ASN A 59 -12.69 -16.00 -8.07
C ASN A 59 -13.21 -14.99 -7.04
N VAL A 60 -12.30 -14.33 -6.31
CA VAL A 60 -12.67 -13.34 -5.29
C VAL A 60 -13.37 -12.13 -5.90
N VAL A 61 -12.94 -11.66 -7.06
CA VAL A 61 -13.60 -10.52 -7.73
C VAL A 61 -14.96 -10.91 -8.31
N ASN A 62 -15.11 -12.13 -8.83
CA ASN A 62 -16.38 -12.59 -9.39
C ASN A 62 -17.44 -12.80 -8.30
N ASP A 63 -17.04 -13.36 -7.16
CA ASP A 63 -17.93 -13.63 -6.02
C ASP A 63 -17.70 -12.63 -4.88
N LEU A 64 -17.41 -11.38 -5.23
CA LEU A 64 -16.95 -10.36 -4.28
C LEU A 64 -17.94 -10.15 -3.12
N GLU A 65 -19.24 -10.15 -3.39
CA GLU A 65 -20.26 -9.99 -2.35
C GLU A 65 -20.16 -11.05 -1.25
N TYR A 66 -19.98 -12.31 -1.64
CA TYR A 66 -19.83 -13.42 -0.71
C TYR A 66 -18.57 -13.26 0.15
N TYR A 67 -17.44 -12.97 -0.50
CA TYR A 67 -16.16 -12.85 0.21
C TYR A 67 -16.06 -11.60 1.08
N LEU A 68 -16.74 -10.50 0.75
CA LEU A 68 -16.83 -9.33 1.64
C LEU A 68 -17.60 -9.66 2.92
N LYS A 69 -18.71 -10.41 2.83
CA LYS A 69 -19.47 -10.88 4.00
C LYS A 69 -18.66 -11.85 4.85
N GLU A 70 -17.95 -12.79 4.22
CA GLU A 70 -17.07 -13.72 4.91
C GLU A 70 -15.92 -12.99 5.63
N PHE A 71 -15.31 -12.00 4.96
CA PHE A 71 -14.29 -11.15 5.53
C PHE A 71 -14.81 -10.38 6.75
N GLU A 72 -15.98 -9.75 6.66
CA GLU A 72 -16.60 -9.04 7.77
C GLU A 72 -16.86 -9.93 8.98
N MET A 73 -17.48 -11.09 8.74
CA MET A 73 -17.72 -12.07 9.79
C MET A 73 -16.41 -12.48 10.50
N ASN A 74 -15.37 -12.81 9.74
CA ASN A 74 -14.11 -13.28 10.30
C ASN A 74 -13.31 -12.17 10.98
N PHE A 75 -13.33 -10.95 10.44
CA PHE A 75 -12.69 -9.79 11.04
C PHE A 75 -13.36 -9.42 12.38
N SER A 76 -14.70 -9.44 12.42
CA SER A 76 -15.44 -9.18 13.64
C SER A 76 -15.29 -10.26 14.71
N LYS A 77 -15.17 -11.54 14.32
CA LYS A 77 -14.80 -12.61 15.26
C LYS A 77 -13.44 -12.37 15.93
N ASN A 78 -12.52 -11.69 15.25
CA ASN A 78 -11.21 -11.32 15.80
C ASN A 78 -11.21 -9.96 16.54
N GLY A 79 -12.38 -9.41 16.86
CA GLY A 79 -12.54 -8.15 17.59
C GLY A 79 -12.44 -6.89 16.74
N GLY A 80 -12.37 -7.03 15.41
CA GLY A 80 -12.37 -5.90 14.49
C GLY A 80 -13.77 -5.37 14.19
N GLN A 81 -13.88 -4.08 13.88
CA GLN A 81 -15.12 -3.48 13.38
C GLN A 81 -14.93 -3.00 11.94
N ILE A 82 -15.82 -3.41 11.03
CA ILE A 82 -15.84 -2.92 9.65
C ILE A 82 -16.82 -1.77 9.54
N ILE A 83 -16.41 -0.73 8.81
CA ILE A 83 -17.28 0.38 8.41
C ILE A 83 -17.17 0.49 6.89
N TRP A 84 -18.27 0.20 6.19
CA TRP A 84 -18.36 0.36 4.75
C TRP A 84 -18.66 1.82 4.39
N ALA A 85 -17.93 2.35 3.41
CA ALA A 85 -18.08 3.70 2.92
C ALA A 85 -18.14 3.70 1.39
N GLU A 86 -19.20 4.27 0.83
CA GLU A 86 -19.39 4.35 -0.62
C GLU A 86 -18.57 5.50 -1.22
N SER A 87 -18.48 6.62 -0.49
CA SER A 87 -17.73 7.80 -0.92
C SER A 87 -16.55 8.13 0.00
N ALA A 88 -15.62 8.93 -0.52
CA ALA A 88 -14.54 9.50 0.30
C ALA A 88 -15.08 10.37 1.45
N ALA A 89 -16.24 11.01 1.26
CA ALA A 89 -16.90 11.81 2.29
C ALA A 89 -17.39 10.92 3.45
N ASP A 90 -17.95 9.75 3.15
CA ASP A 90 -18.41 8.78 4.15
C ASP A 90 -17.23 8.22 4.96
N ALA A 91 -16.14 7.88 4.28
CA ALA A 91 -14.91 7.43 4.93
C ALA A 91 -14.35 8.50 5.88
N ASN A 92 -14.26 9.75 5.42
CA ASN A 92 -13.83 10.88 6.24
C ASN A 92 -14.74 11.10 7.45
N LYS A 93 -16.06 10.96 7.27
CA LYS A 93 -17.04 11.07 8.35
C LYS A 93 -16.86 9.95 9.38
N ALA A 94 -16.66 8.71 8.94
CA ALA A 94 -16.40 7.57 9.81
C ALA A 94 -15.13 7.77 10.64
N ILE A 95 -14.02 8.17 10.02
CA ILE A 95 -12.75 8.46 10.70
C ILE A 95 -12.93 9.56 11.75
N LYS A 96 -13.60 10.67 11.39
CA LYS A 96 -13.89 11.77 12.34
C LYS A 96 -14.75 11.31 13.51
N ASN A 97 -15.73 10.44 13.27
CA ASN A 97 -16.58 9.90 14.33
C ASN A 97 -15.79 9.01 15.29
N ILE A 98 -14.89 8.15 14.79
CA ILE A 98 -13.99 7.35 15.61
C ILE A 98 -13.07 8.26 16.44
N ALA A 99 -12.47 9.27 15.82
CA ALA A 99 -11.59 10.21 16.51
C ALA A 99 -12.32 10.97 17.64
N LYS A 100 -13.56 11.41 17.40
CA LYS A 100 -14.42 12.02 18.43
C LYS A 100 -14.77 11.04 19.54
N LEU A 101 -15.14 9.80 19.20
CA LEU A 101 -15.47 8.74 20.16
C LEU A 101 -14.31 8.49 21.14
N HIS A 102 -13.08 8.57 20.65
CA HIS A 102 -11.86 8.39 21.45
C HIS A 102 -11.24 9.70 21.96
N ASN A 103 -11.95 10.84 21.87
CA ASN A 103 -11.51 12.15 22.35
C ASN A 103 -10.12 12.56 21.82
N VAL A 104 -9.83 12.25 20.56
CA VAL A 104 -8.58 12.67 19.89
C VAL A 104 -8.59 14.19 19.76
N LYS A 105 -7.54 14.83 20.28
CA LYS A 105 -7.47 16.30 20.41
C LYS A 105 -7.34 17.05 19.07
N ASN A 106 -6.67 16.44 18.08
CA ASN A 106 -6.43 17.02 16.75
C ASN A 106 -6.77 15.97 15.68
N VAL A 107 -7.59 16.34 14.69
CA VAL A 107 -8.01 15.49 13.56
C VAL A 107 -7.69 16.18 12.25
#